data_AF-A0A516H216-F1
#
_entry.id   AF-A0A516H216-F1
#
_cell.length_a   1.000
_cell.length_b   1.000
_cell.length_c   1.000
_cell.angle_alpha   90.00
_cell.angle_beta   90.00
_cell.angle_gamma   90.00
#
_symmetry.space_group_name_H-M   'P 1'
#
loop_
_entity.id
_entity.type
_entity.pdbx_description
1 polymer ?
#
loop_
_entity_poly.entity_id
_entity_poly.type
_entity_poly.pdbx_seq_one_letter_code
_entity_poly.pdbx_strand_id
1 'polypeptide(L)'
;MILTSQQILAKAIVTVGDAPAQASARATTYDATVGEIITGGKTISSQSYTLRPRGLVWVVSRETFKIPHDVTGLATLKTSWTHDGVLALTLGIVDPGWDGPLATAIVNFSREEFEIEKGKPFFRLLFMNHEATTPKPERKSVEQYTKQVEKLTKSFSNTFLTIDSLAPELSEKIFGFISPKLTMRIGLIALVIAILSVTVPVAWLSVPPIYNSLQKDNAKVDSLLENHKLHTSEINTLKERTLKIGTQDEKLHEIEAQYRALARKIDELTSKTKPSPGAR
;
A
#
# COMPACT_ATOMS: atom_id res chain seq x y z
N MET A 1 19.27 36.08 -43.10
CA MET A 1 19.07 37.46 -42.59
C MET A 1 17.63 37.63 -42.12
N ILE A 2 17.33 38.33 -41.03
CA ILE A 2 15.95 38.55 -40.56
C ILE A 2 15.26 39.60 -41.44
N LEU A 3 13.99 39.37 -41.80
CA LEU A 3 13.18 40.33 -42.55
C LEU A 3 12.58 41.43 -41.67
N THR A 4 12.53 42.67 -42.17
CA THR A 4 11.80 43.77 -41.52
C THR A 4 10.31 43.73 -41.86
N SER A 5 9.46 44.47 -41.13
CA SER A 5 8.03 44.61 -41.46
C SER A 5 7.80 45.04 -42.90
N GLN A 6 8.57 46.02 -43.41
CA GLN A 6 8.42 46.48 -44.78
C GLN A 6 8.70 45.36 -45.78
N GLN A 7 9.72 44.53 -45.52
CA GLN A 7 10.04 43.38 -46.36
C GLN A 7 8.98 42.28 -46.28
N ILE A 8 8.46 41.99 -45.08
CA ILE A 8 7.37 41.03 -44.85
C ILE A 8 6.12 41.43 -45.66
N LEU A 9 5.76 42.72 -45.61
CA LEU A 9 4.61 43.27 -46.34
C LEU A 9 4.85 43.31 -47.84
N ALA A 10 6.04 43.74 -48.30
CA ALA A 10 6.39 43.79 -49.72
C ALA A 10 6.38 42.41 -50.37
N LYS A 11 6.79 41.36 -49.65
CA LYS A 11 6.71 39.96 -50.11
C LYS A 11 5.30 39.35 -49.94
N ALA A 12 4.33 40.07 -49.37
CA ALA A 12 2.98 39.58 -49.08
C ALA A 12 2.95 38.24 -48.33
N ILE A 13 3.85 38.08 -47.36
CA ILE A 13 4.01 36.81 -46.63
C ILE A 13 2.79 36.49 -45.77
N VAL A 14 2.12 37.53 -45.24
CA VAL A 14 0.99 37.39 -44.32
C VAL A 14 -0.24 38.07 -44.89
N THR A 15 -1.35 37.34 -44.99
CA THR A 15 -2.64 37.85 -45.46
C THR A 15 -3.76 37.52 -44.49
N VAL A 16 -4.81 38.33 -44.52
CA VAL A 16 -6.11 38.03 -43.89
C VAL A 16 -7.15 38.09 -45.01
N GLY A 17 -7.70 36.93 -45.37
CA GLY A 17 -8.40 36.77 -46.64
C GLY A 17 -7.46 37.12 -47.80
N ASP A 18 -7.93 37.99 -48.70
CA ASP A 18 -7.17 38.41 -49.89
C ASP A 18 -6.31 39.67 -49.68
N ALA A 19 -6.35 40.27 -48.48
CA ALA A 19 -5.65 41.52 -48.18
C ALA A 19 -4.34 41.28 -47.39
N PRO A 20 -3.27 42.05 -47.66
CA PRO A 20 -2.05 42.04 -46.84
C PRO A 20 -2.36 42.42 -45.39
N ALA A 21 -1.86 41.62 -44.44
CA ALA A 21 -2.11 41.85 -43.03
C ALA A 21 -1.10 42.85 -42.45
N GLN A 22 -1.55 44.06 -42.12
CA GLN A 22 -0.67 45.13 -41.60
C GLN A 22 -0.85 45.41 -40.10
N ALA A 23 -2.05 45.20 -39.56
CA ALA A 23 -2.42 45.67 -38.23
C ALA A 23 -1.60 45.09 -37.07
N SER A 24 -0.95 43.93 -37.27
CA SER A 24 -0.16 43.25 -36.23
C SER A 24 1.33 43.11 -36.59
N ALA A 25 1.79 43.86 -37.59
CA ALA A 25 3.20 43.93 -37.93
C ALA A 25 4.01 44.67 -36.84
N ARG A 26 5.20 44.15 -36.52
CA ARG A 26 6.22 44.79 -35.69
C ARG A 26 7.48 45.00 -36.50
N ALA A 27 8.48 45.70 -35.96
CA ALA A 27 9.71 46.07 -36.68
C ALA A 27 10.37 44.91 -37.47
N THR A 28 10.44 43.70 -36.89
CA THR A 28 11.08 42.52 -37.49
C THR A 28 10.27 41.22 -37.33
N THR A 29 9.08 41.32 -36.76
CA THR A 29 8.23 40.15 -36.47
C THR A 29 6.78 40.46 -36.81
N TYR A 30 5.96 39.44 -36.87
CA TYR A 30 4.50 39.57 -37.02
C TYR A 30 3.80 38.88 -35.86
N ASP A 31 2.87 39.56 -35.20
CA ASP A 31 2.07 38.98 -34.12
C ASP A 31 0.78 38.35 -34.74
N ALA A 32 0.70 37.03 -34.89
CA ALA A 32 -0.50 36.38 -35.43
C ALA A 32 -1.61 36.26 -34.40
N THR A 33 -2.85 36.28 -34.88
CA THR A 33 -4.04 36.38 -34.05
C THR A 33 -4.89 35.12 -34.08
N VAL A 34 -5.59 34.85 -32.99
CA VAL A 34 -6.49 33.70 -32.86
C VAL A 34 -7.59 33.81 -33.90
N GLY A 35 -7.71 32.83 -34.80
CA GLY A 35 -8.81 32.70 -35.74
C GLY A 35 -9.87 31.73 -35.20
N GLU A 36 -9.49 30.46 -35.13
CA GLU A 36 -10.36 29.39 -34.65
C GLU A 36 -9.81 28.69 -33.41
N ILE A 37 -10.71 28.25 -32.55
CA ILE A 37 -10.42 27.50 -31.32
C ILE A 37 -11.12 26.14 -31.47
N ILE A 38 -10.39 25.05 -31.30
CA ILE A 38 -10.86 23.69 -31.61
C ILE A 38 -10.58 22.77 -30.42
N THR A 39 -11.61 22.08 -29.94
CA THR A 39 -11.53 21.09 -28.86
C THR A 39 -12.51 19.95 -29.11
N GLY A 40 -12.12 18.73 -28.72
CA GLY A 40 -12.98 17.54 -28.86
C GLY A 40 -13.50 17.28 -30.29
N GLY A 41 -12.73 17.64 -31.32
CA GLY A 41 -13.14 17.44 -32.71
C GLY A 41 -14.12 18.48 -33.27
N LYS A 42 -14.32 19.60 -32.58
CA LYS A 42 -15.26 20.65 -32.99
C LYS A 42 -14.64 22.04 -32.83
N THR A 43 -14.91 22.90 -33.80
CA THR A 43 -14.64 24.33 -33.70
C THR A 43 -15.61 25.00 -32.71
N ILE A 44 -15.09 25.83 -31.83
CA ILE A 44 -15.84 26.62 -30.85
C ILE A 44 -16.42 27.87 -31.53
N SER A 45 -17.74 28.02 -31.45
CA SER A 45 -18.46 29.16 -32.03
C SER A 45 -18.34 30.45 -31.21
N SER A 46 -18.07 30.35 -29.92
CA SER A 46 -17.89 31.50 -29.01
C SER A 46 -16.69 32.37 -29.43
N GLN A 47 -16.76 33.66 -29.10
CA GLN A 47 -15.65 34.61 -29.29
C GLN A 47 -14.50 34.37 -28.30
N SER A 48 -14.78 33.81 -27.13
CA SER A 48 -13.76 33.40 -26.18
C SER A 48 -13.96 31.98 -25.68
N TYR A 49 -12.87 31.38 -25.20
CA TYR A 49 -12.82 30.05 -24.63
C TYR A 49 -11.94 30.04 -23.38
N THR A 50 -12.50 29.57 -22.27
CA THR A 50 -11.80 29.43 -20.99
C THR A 50 -11.06 28.09 -20.94
N LEU A 51 -9.73 28.15 -21.05
CA LEU A 51 -8.86 26.99 -20.93
C LEU A 51 -8.59 26.71 -19.45
N ARG A 52 -9.21 25.65 -18.94
CA ARG A 52 -9.02 25.17 -17.57
C ARG A 52 -7.57 24.74 -17.30
N PRO A 53 -7.11 24.76 -16.04
CA PRO A 53 -5.84 24.14 -15.65
C PRO A 53 -5.72 22.72 -16.22
N ARG A 54 -4.55 22.42 -16.80
CA ARG A 54 -4.20 21.16 -17.49
C ARG A 54 -5.03 20.86 -18.75
N GLY A 55 -5.91 21.77 -19.15
CA GLY A 55 -6.69 21.66 -20.36
C GLY A 55 -5.82 21.76 -21.60
N LEU A 56 -6.24 21.08 -22.66
CA LEU A 56 -5.62 21.09 -23.98
C LEU A 56 -6.63 21.60 -25.01
N VAL A 57 -6.21 22.54 -25.85
CA VAL A 57 -7.02 23.08 -26.95
C VAL A 57 -6.15 23.37 -28.15
N TRP A 58 -6.70 23.26 -29.36
CA TRP A 58 -6.02 23.66 -30.57
C TRP A 58 -6.45 25.06 -30.98
N VAL A 59 -5.49 25.88 -31.38
CA VAL A 59 -5.73 27.25 -31.84
C VAL A 59 -5.16 27.39 -33.24
N VAL A 60 -5.98 27.88 -34.16
CA VAL A 60 -5.64 28.14 -35.56
C VAL A 60 -5.56 29.66 -35.77
N SER A 61 -4.54 30.13 -36.48
CA SER A 61 -4.38 31.55 -36.80
C SER A 61 -5.48 32.06 -37.71
N ARG A 62 -5.84 33.34 -37.53
CA ARG A 62 -6.73 34.05 -38.45
C ARG A 62 -6.02 34.39 -39.77
N GLU A 63 -4.72 34.61 -39.70
CA GLU A 63 -3.87 34.89 -40.86
C GLU A 63 -3.56 33.62 -41.65
N THR A 64 -3.35 33.81 -42.95
CA THR A 64 -2.73 32.85 -43.86
C THR A 64 -1.31 33.28 -44.15
N PHE A 65 -0.40 32.31 -44.16
CA PHE A 65 1.02 32.53 -44.39
C PHE A 65 1.43 31.92 -45.71
N LYS A 66 1.86 32.77 -46.65
CA LYS A 66 2.39 32.38 -47.95
C LYS A 66 3.90 32.57 -47.93
N ILE A 67 4.61 31.54 -47.50
CA ILE A 67 6.06 31.57 -47.29
C ILE A 67 6.78 31.38 -48.63
N PRO A 68 7.56 32.36 -49.10
CA PRO A 68 8.36 32.22 -50.31
C PRO A 68 9.44 31.13 -50.20
N HIS A 69 9.95 30.66 -51.33
CA HIS A 69 10.99 29.63 -51.38
C HIS A 69 12.37 30.06 -50.84
N ASP A 70 12.59 31.37 -50.69
CA ASP A 70 13.80 31.99 -50.15
C ASP A 70 13.64 32.41 -48.66
N VAL A 71 12.52 32.06 -48.03
CA VAL A 71 12.21 32.45 -46.65
C VAL A 71 11.81 31.25 -45.83
N THR A 72 12.28 31.19 -44.59
CA THR A 72 11.80 30.28 -43.55
C THR A 72 11.15 31.08 -42.42
N GLY A 73 9.99 30.63 -41.96
CA GLY A 73 9.34 31.20 -40.78
C GLY A 73 9.75 30.48 -39.49
N LEU A 74 9.75 31.21 -38.38
CA LEU A 74 9.85 30.64 -37.03
C LEU A 74 8.68 31.19 -36.22
N ALA A 75 7.75 30.32 -35.84
CA ALA A 75 6.62 30.66 -34.99
C ALA A 75 6.92 30.33 -33.53
N THR A 76 6.74 31.31 -32.66
CA THR A 76 6.87 31.15 -31.20
C THR A 76 5.58 31.59 -30.52
N LEU A 77 5.24 30.97 -29.39
CA LEU A 77 4.16 31.45 -28.55
C LEU A 77 4.51 32.84 -28.00
N LYS A 78 3.52 33.73 -27.89
CA LYS A 78 3.71 35.05 -27.30
C LYS A 78 4.20 34.91 -25.86
N THR A 79 5.25 35.64 -25.50
CA THR A 79 5.88 35.57 -24.17
C THR A 79 4.91 35.82 -23.02
N SER A 80 3.88 36.68 -23.21
CA SER A 80 2.87 36.90 -22.18
C SER A 80 2.10 35.60 -21.87
N TRP A 81 1.70 34.83 -22.87
CA TRP A 81 1.02 33.55 -22.67
C TRP A 81 1.93 32.55 -21.94
N THR A 82 3.24 32.54 -22.26
CA THR A 82 4.18 31.68 -21.54
C THR A 82 4.34 32.07 -20.07
N HIS A 83 4.28 33.37 -19.74
CA HIS A 83 4.30 33.83 -18.35
C HIS A 83 3.01 33.47 -17.60
N ASP A 84 1.88 33.41 -18.30
CA ASP A 84 0.59 32.98 -17.77
C ASP A 84 0.50 31.43 -17.60
N GLY A 85 1.62 30.72 -17.76
CA GLY A 85 1.71 29.27 -17.60
C GLY A 85 1.15 28.48 -18.79
N VAL A 86 0.98 29.12 -19.94
CA VAL A 86 0.49 28.49 -21.16
C VAL A 86 1.65 28.06 -22.05
N LEU A 87 1.64 26.81 -22.50
CA LEU A 87 2.66 26.27 -23.41
C LEU A 87 2.03 25.78 -24.70
N ALA A 88 2.82 25.84 -25.77
CA ALA A 88 2.42 25.34 -27.08
C ALA A 88 3.28 24.13 -27.46
N LEU A 89 2.62 23.06 -27.92
CA LEU A 89 3.27 21.75 -28.10
C LEU A 89 3.80 21.51 -29.52
N THR A 90 3.24 22.19 -30.53
CA THR A 90 3.51 21.90 -31.95
C THR A 90 3.99 23.14 -32.71
N LEU A 91 4.76 24.01 -32.05
CA LEU A 91 5.35 25.21 -32.65
C LEU A 91 6.78 25.00 -33.12
N GLY A 92 7.15 25.75 -34.15
CA GLY A 92 8.53 25.78 -34.64
C GLY A 92 8.64 26.40 -36.02
N ILE A 93 9.36 25.68 -36.87
CA ILE A 93 9.74 26.13 -38.22
C ILE A 93 8.52 26.05 -39.15
N VAL A 94 8.35 27.09 -39.96
CA VAL A 94 7.41 27.11 -41.08
C VAL A 94 8.23 27.04 -42.37
N ASP A 95 8.08 25.95 -43.09
CA ASP A 95 8.93 25.63 -44.24
C ASP A 95 8.68 26.57 -45.44
N PRO A 96 9.71 26.79 -46.28
CA PRO A 96 9.55 27.51 -47.54
C PRO A 96 8.53 26.82 -48.44
N GLY A 97 7.66 27.61 -49.10
CA GLY A 97 6.60 27.09 -49.97
C GLY A 97 5.30 26.70 -49.25
N TRP A 98 5.20 26.91 -47.94
CA TRP A 98 3.93 26.82 -47.20
C TRP A 98 2.95 27.93 -47.62
N ASP A 99 1.69 27.58 -47.83
CA ASP A 99 0.57 28.49 -48.14
C ASP A 99 -0.67 28.06 -47.35
N GLY A 100 -0.83 28.59 -46.14
CA GLY A 100 -1.95 28.22 -45.25
C GLY A 100 -1.89 28.89 -43.88
N PRO A 101 -2.93 28.72 -43.05
CA PRO A 101 -2.89 29.15 -41.65
C PRO A 101 -1.94 28.27 -40.82
N LEU A 102 -1.64 28.69 -39.60
CA LEU A 102 -0.84 27.91 -38.65
C LEU A 102 -1.70 27.49 -37.47
N ALA A 103 -1.47 26.29 -36.95
CA ALA A 103 -2.14 25.83 -35.74
C ALA A 103 -1.16 25.29 -34.72
N THR A 104 -1.55 25.36 -33.45
CA THR A 104 -0.86 24.62 -32.39
C THR A 104 -1.82 24.07 -31.38
N ALA A 105 -1.43 22.94 -30.78
CA ALA A 105 -1.97 22.55 -29.49
C ALA A 105 -1.39 23.44 -28.40
N ILE A 106 -2.26 23.92 -27.52
CA ILE A 106 -1.96 24.77 -26.36
C ILE A 106 -2.43 24.06 -25.10
N VAL A 107 -1.58 24.06 -24.09
CA VAL A 107 -1.86 23.49 -22.77
C VAL A 107 -1.69 24.55 -21.70
N ASN A 108 -2.63 24.61 -20.76
CA ASN A 108 -2.51 25.45 -19.58
C ASN A 108 -1.86 24.67 -18.44
N PHE A 109 -0.61 24.99 -18.08
CA PHE A 109 0.09 24.41 -16.92
C PHE A 109 -0.07 25.24 -15.64
N SER A 110 -0.72 26.40 -15.72
CA SER A 110 -1.01 27.22 -14.55
C SER A 110 -2.10 26.57 -13.69
N ARG A 111 -2.28 27.11 -12.47
CA ARG A 111 -3.37 26.72 -11.57
C ARG A 111 -4.65 27.55 -11.80
N GLU A 112 -4.56 28.57 -12.64
CA GLU A 112 -5.63 29.51 -12.92
C GLU A 112 -6.24 29.21 -14.30
N GLU A 113 -7.46 29.68 -14.52
CA GLU A 113 -8.05 29.60 -15.84
C GLU A 113 -7.37 30.60 -16.79
N PHE A 114 -7.25 30.23 -18.06
CA PHE A 114 -6.68 31.09 -19.08
C PHE A 114 -7.71 31.38 -20.17
N GLU A 115 -8.03 32.65 -20.40
CA GLU A 115 -8.99 33.05 -21.43
C GLU A 115 -8.31 33.18 -22.80
N ILE A 116 -8.86 32.49 -23.80
CA ILE A 116 -8.44 32.60 -25.19
C ILE A 116 -9.53 33.32 -25.97
N GLU A 117 -9.22 34.51 -26.46
CA GLU A 117 -10.15 35.33 -27.26
C GLU A 117 -9.76 35.33 -28.74
N LYS A 118 -10.75 35.15 -29.62
CA LYS A 118 -10.60 35.33 -31.07
C LYS A 118 -10.14 36.75 -31.39
N GLY A 119 -9.22 36.87 -32.33
CA GLY A 119 -8.62 38.12 -32.78
C GLY A 119 -7.50 38.66 -31.89
N LYS A 120 -7.23 38.06 -30.71
CA LYS A 120 -6.06 38.46 -29.89
C LYS A 120 -4.77 37.83 -30.41
N PRO A 121 -3.62 38.51 -30.27
CA PRO A 121 -2.33 37.93 -30.61
C PRO A 121 -1.94 36.73 -29.74
N PHE A 122 -1.51 35.63 -30.37
CA PHE A 122 -1.04 34.43 -29.68
C PHE A 122 0.30 33.90 -30.21
N PHE A 123 0.62 34.09 -31.49
CA PHE A 123 1.96 33.84 -32.01
C PHE A 123 2.74 35.12 -32.24
N ARG A 124 4.06 34.94 -32.20
CA ARG A 124 5.03 35.84 -32.79
C ARG A 124 5.83 35.08 -33.84
N LEU A 125 5.86 35.61 -35.05
CA LEU A 125 6.61 35.04 -36.16
C LEU A 125 7.81 35.90 -36.51
N LEU A 126 8.94 35.23 -36.68
CA LEU A 126 10.16 35.76 -37.28
C LEU A 126 10.32 35.14 -38.67
N PHE A 127 10.77 35.93 -39.65
CA PHE A 127 11.06 35.43 -40.99
C PHE A 127 12.53 35.62 -41.31
N MET A 128 13.14 34.57 -41.85
CA MET A 128 14.56 34.52 -42.15
C MET A 128 14.76 34.25 -43.64
N ASN A 129 15.47 35.16 -44.30
CA ASN A 129 15.89 35.01 -45.68
C ASN A 129 17.09 34.06 -45.79
N HIS A 130 17.08 33.20 -46.81
CA HIS A 130 18.13 32.28 -47.21
C HIS A 130 18.15 32.11 -48.73
N GLU A 131 19.07 31.29 -49.25
CA GLU A 131 19.07 30.96 -50.69
C GLU A 131 17.81 30.20 -51.08
N ALA A 132 17.29 30.47 -52.27
CA ALA A 132 16.04 29.87 -52.72
C ALA A 132 16.14 28.34 -52.76
N THR A 133 15.13 27.69 -52.18
CA THR A 133 14.99 26.23 -52.17
C THR A 133 13.89 25.81 -53.16
N THR A 134 13.82 24.53 -53.51
CA THR A 134 12.79 23.99 -54.42
C THR A 134 11.88 22.94 -53.76
N PRO A 135 11.35 23.17 -52.55
CA PRO A 135 10.41 22.25 -51.93
C PRO A 135 9.09 22.22 -52.71
N LYS A 136 8.39 21.10 -52.62
CA LYS A 136 7.02 20.99 -53.14
C LYS A 136 6.13 21.98 -52.39
N PRO A 137 5.43 22.91 -53.07
CA PRO A 137 4.52 23.82 -52.41
C PRO A 137 3.42 23.05 -51.67
N GLU A 138 3.15 23.45 -50.43
CA GLU A 138 2.04 22.91 -49.65
C GLU A 138 1.00 24.00 -49.42
N ARG A 139 -0.13 23.88 -50.10
CA ARG A 139 -1.25 24.82 -49.98
C ARG A 139 -2.43 24.19 -49.26
N LYS A 140 -2.96 24.89 -48.26
CA LYS A 140 -4.12 24.48 -47.47
C LYS A 140 -5.05 25.67 -47.29
N SER A 141 -6.31 25.54 -47.75
CA SER A 141 -7.32 26.54 -47.38
C SER A 141 -7.58 26.50 -45.88
N VAL A 142 -8.08 27.61 -45.32
CA VAL A 142 -8.41 27.70 -43.89
C VAL A 142 -9.39 26.60 -43.50
N GLU A 143 -10.43 26.36 -44.32
CA GLU A 143 -11.45 25.34 -44.06
C GLU A 143 -10.87 23.91 -44.11
N GLN A 144 -10.02 23.64 -45.10
CA GLN A 144 -9.37 22.33 -45.24
C GLN A 144 -8.42 22.05 -44.07
N TYR A 145 -7.67 23.06 -43.65
CA TYR A 145 -6.72 22.95 -42.55
C TYR A 145 -7.45 22.80 -41.22
N THR A 146 -8.45 23.64 -40.95
CA THR A 146 -9.30 23.54 -39.75
C THR A 146 -9.94 22.16 -39.64
N LYS A 147 -10.48 21.59 -40.73
CA LYS A 147 -11.01 20.20 -40.71
C LYS A 147 -9.95 19.14 -40.41
N GLN A 148 -8.73 19.32 -40.89
CA GLN A 148 -7.61 18.45 -40.54
C GLN A 148 -7.28 18.55 -39.05
N VAL A 149 -7.23 19.76 -38.49
CA VAL A 149 -7.02 19.99 -37.06
C VAL A 149 -8.16 19.41 -36.23
N GLU A 150 -9.42 19.60 -36.62
CA GLU A 150 -10.57 18.96 -35.98
C GLU A 150 -10.41 17.43 -35.95
N LYS A 151 -10.01 16.81 -37.05
CA LYS A 151 -9.75 15.37 -37.09
C LYS A 151 -8.61 14.96 -36.14
N LEU A 152 -7.53 15.74 -36.08
CA LEU A 152 -6.42 15.50 -35.15
C LEU A 152 -6.91 15.59 -33.71
N THR A 153 -7.67 16.63 -33.34
CA THR A 153 -8.14 16.82 -31.96
C THR A 153 -9.01 15.67 -31.43
N LYS A 154 -9.66 14.89 -32.32
CA LYS A 154 -10.43 13.70 -31.92
C LYS A 154 -9.56 12.58 -31.34
N SER A 155 -8.29 12.50 -31.72
CA SER A 155 -7.35 11.50 -31.18
C SER A 155 -6.57 12.00 -29.97
N PHE A 156 -6.67 13.27 -29.61
CA PHE A 156 -6.03 13.83 -28.42
C PHE A 156 -7.00 13.85 -27.24
N SER A 157 -6.51 13.60 -26.03
CA SER A 157 -7.28 13.84 -24.80
C SER A 157 -7.50 15.34 -24.59
N ASN A 158 -8.62 15.72 -23.98
CA ASN A 158 -8.92 17.12 -23.64
C ASN A 158 -8.02 17.68 -22.51
N THR A 159 -7.23 16.81 -21.86
CA THR A 159 -6.25 17.16 -20.83
C THR A 159 -4.88 16.61 -21.19
N PHE A 160 -3.82 17.37 -20.90
CA PHE A 160 -2.44 16.93 -21.08
C PHE A 160 -2.00 16.11 -19.86
N LEU A 161 -1.53 14.88 -20.08
CA LEU A 161 -1.14 13.92 -19.02
C LEU A 161 -2.28 13.63 -18.03
N THR A 162 -3.14 12.68 -18.38
CA THR A 162 -4.26 12.13 -17.61
C THR A 162 -3.81 11.40 -16.33
N ILE A 163 -3.06 12.07 -15.45
CA ILE A 163 -2.69 11.50 -14.14
C ILE A 163 -3.93 11.23 -13.28
N ASP A 164 -4.99 12.02 -13.46
CA ASP A 164 -6.20 11.89 -12.65
C ASP A 164 -7.03 10.65 -13.07
N SER A 165 -6.92 10.20 -14.34
CA SER A 165 -7.48 8.90 -14.76
C SER A 165 -6.51 7.75 -14.54
N LEU A 166 -5.21 8.01 -14.37
CA LEU A 166 -4.25 7.03 -13.88
C LEU A 166 -4.40 6.82 -12.37
N ALA A 167 -4.92 7.78 -11.60
CA ALA A 167 -5.12 7.66 -10.16
C ALA A 167 -6.06 6.50 -9.77
N PRO A 168 -7.25 6.28 -10.38
CA PRO A 168 -8.06 5.10 -10.09
C PRO A 168 -7.40 3.79 -10.55
N GLU A 169 -6.66 3.78 -11.67
CA GLU A 169 -5.90 2.59 -12.11
C GLU A 169 -4.72 2.27 -11.18
N LEU A 170 -4.01 3.28 -10.68
CA LEU A 170 -2.98 3.14 -9.65
C LEU A 170 -3.60 2.78 -8.30
N SER A 171 -4.77 3.34 -7.97
CA SER A 171 -5.53 3.05 -6.76
C SER A 171 -5.95 1.58 -6.76
N GLU A 172 -6.63 1.08 -7.79
CA GLU A 172 -6.97 -0.35 -7.90
C GLU A 172 -5.73 -1.24 -7.83
N LYS A 173 -4.63 -0.84 -8.48
CA LYS A 173 -3.40 -1.62 -8.48
C LYS A 173 -2.68 -1.60 -7.12
N ILE A 174 -2.82 -0.55 -6.31
CA ILE A 174 -2.24 -0.45 -4.96
C ILE A 174 -3.18 -1.07 -3.90
N PHE A 175 -4.48 -0.78 -3.95
CA PHE A 175 -5.49 -1.34 -3.04
C PHE A 175 -5.77 -2.82 -3.31
N GLY A 176 -5.55 -3.32 -4.55
CA GLY A 176 -5.62 -4.74 -4.88
C GLY A 176 -4.58 -5.61 -4.16
N PHE A 177 -3.48 -5.03 -3.66
CA PHE A 177 -2.54 -5.73 -2.79
C PHE A 177 -3.05 -5.86 -1.34
N ILE A 178 -3.96 -5.00 -0.91
CA ILE A 178 -4.62 -5.06 0.40
C ILE A 178 -5.79 -6.04 0.30
N SER A 179 -5.47 -7.31 0.06
CA SER A 179 -6.49 -8.36 0.05
C SER A 179 -7.19 -8.46 1.42
N PRO A 180 -8.49 -8.82 1.48
CA PRO A 180 -9.19 -9.01 2.76
C PRO A 180 -8.50 -10.07 3.66
N LYS A 181 -7.76 -11.01 3.04
CA LYS A 181 -6.93 -12.00 3.75
C LYS A 181 -5.75 -11.36 4.49
N LEU A 182 -5.14 -10.31 3.93
CA LEU A 182 -4.03 -9.59 4.56
C LEU A 182 -4.53 -8.77 5.76
N THR A 183 -5.65 -8.07 5.62
CA THR A 183 -6.29 -7.32 6.72
C THR A 183 -6.68 -8.25 7.87
N MET A 184 -7.24 -9.43 7.58
CA MET A 184 -7.57 -10.43 8.60
C MET A 184 -6.32 -10.95 9.32
N ARG A 185 -5.21 -11.20 8.60
CA ARG A 185 -3.93 -11.64 9.21
C ARG A 185 -3.32 -10.56 10.10
N ILE A 186 -3.31 -9.30 9.65
CA ILE A 186 -2.82 -8.17 10.45
C ILE A 186 -3.66 -8.02 11.73
N GLY A 187 -4.99 -8.11 11.62
CA GLY A 187 -5.89 -8.08 12.78
C GLY A 187 -5.63 -9.22 13.77
N LEU A 188 -5.39 -10.43 13.29
CA LEU A 188 -5.11 -11.59 14.13
C LEU A 188 -3.74 -11.49 14.82
N ILE A 189 -2.72 -10.98 14.12
CA ILE A 189 -1.40 -10.71 14.70
C ILE A 189 -1.51 -9.63 15.78
N ALA A 190 -2.23 -8.53 15.51
CA ALA A 190 -2.44 -7.47 16.48
C ALA A 190 -3.17 -7.98 17.74
N LEU A 191 -4.15 -8.88 17.58
CA LEU A 191 -4.84 -9.52 18.69
C LEU A 191 -3.89 -10.39 19.53
N VAL A 192 -3.05 -11.20 18.88
CA VAL A 192 -2.04 -12.01 19.57
C VAL A 192 -1.05 -11.14 20.34
N ILE A 193 -0.57 -10.05 19.73
CA ILE A 193 0.33 -9.10 20.40
C ILE A 193 -0.36 -8.45 21.61
N ALA A 194 -1.63 -8.08 21.49
CA ALA A 194 -2.41 -7.50 22.59
C ALA A 194 -2.66 -8.50 23.74
N ILE A 195 -2.88 -9.78 23.43
CA ILE A 195 -3.02 -10.82 24.45
C ILE A 195 -1.66 -11.07 25.13
N LEU A 196 -0.59 -11.16 24.36
CA LEU A 196 0.77 -11.35 24.89
C LEU A 196 1.21 -10.20 25.78
N SER A 197 0.88 -8.94 25.42
CA SER A 197 1.25 -7.77 26.21
C SER A 197 0.60 -7.74 27.60
N VAL A 198 -0.58 -8.35 27.77
CA VAL A 198 -1.27 -8.46 29.07
C VAL A 198 -0.84 -9.72 29.83
N THR A 199 -0.74 -10.85 29.13
CA THR A 199 -0.50 -12.16 29.77
C THR A 199 0.93 -12.34 30.26
N VAL A 200 1.93 -11.85 29.53
CA VAL A 200 3.35 -12.00 29.90
C VAL A 200 3.67 -11.30 31.24
N PRO A 201 3.25 -10.05 31.48
CA PRO A 201 3.46 -9.39 32.78
C PRO A 201 2.74 -10.09 33.94
N VAL A 202 1.50 -10.54 33.73
CA VAL A 202 0.70 -11.21 34.76
C VAL A 202 1.31 -12.57 35.14
N ALA A 203 1.74 -13.35 34.14
CA ALA A 203 2.43 -14.61 34.37
C ALA A 203 3.75 -14.39 35.13
N TRP A 204 4.54 -13.37 34.74
CA TRP A 204 5.80 -13.05 35.42
C TRP A 204 5.62 -12.76 36.92
N LEU A 205 4.54 -12.05 37.29
CA LEU A 205 4.21 -11.75 38.68
C LEU A 205 3.68 -12.97 39.45
N SER A 206 2.98 -13.88 38.76
CA SER A 206 2.27 -15.00 39.39
C SER A 206 3.11 -16.29 39.51
N VAL A 207 4.13 -16.47 38.67
CA VAL A 207 4.98 -17.68 38.66
C VAL A 207 5.80 -17.84 39.94
N PRO A 208 6.52 -16.81 40.45
CA PRO A 208 7.33 -16.95 41.67
C PRO A 208 6.56 -17.41 42.92
N PRO A 209 5.38 -16.84 43.27
CA PRO A 209 4.64 -17.27 44.45
C PRO A 209 4.03 -18.68 44.30
N ILE A 210 3.56 -19.06 43.12
CA ILE A 210 3.02 -20.41 42.87
C ILE A 210 4.13 -21.46 42.96
N TYR A 211 5.28 -21.20 42.34
CA TYR A 211 6.44 -22.09 42.40
C TYR A 211 6.90 -22.31 43.85
N ASN A 212 6.99 -21.24 44.64
CA ASN A 212 7.38 -21.33 46.04
C ASN A 212 6.34 -22.08 46.90
N SER A 213 5.04 -21.94 46.61
CA SER A 213 3.98 -22.68 47.31
C SER A 213 4.05 -24.18 47.04
N LEU A 214 4.22 -24.57 45.77
CA LEU A 214 4.34 -25.98 45.39
C LEU A 214 5.58 -26.63 46.00
N GLN A 215 6.71 -25.91 46.06
CA GLN A 215 7.91 -26.41 46.72
C GLN A 215 7.70 -26.65 48.22
N LYS A 216 6.97 -25.74 48.89
CA LYS A 216 6.65 -25.87 50.32
C LYS A 216 5.71 -27.03 50.61
N ASP A 217 4.72 -27.26 49.74
CA ASP A 217 3.80 -28.39 49.87
C ASP A 217 4.51 -29.72 49.64
N ASN A 218 5.40 -29.80 48.65
CA ASN A 218 6.24 -30.99 48.42
C ASN A 218 7.14 -31.29 49.63
N ALA A 219 7.80 -30.29 50.20
CA ALA A 219 8.60 -30.47 51.41
C ALA A 219 7.77 -30.96 52.62
N LYS A 220 6.50 -30.54 52.70
CA LYS A 220 5.57 -31.01 53.75
C LYS A 220 5.13 -32.45 53.51
N VAL A 221 4.92 -32.86 52.26
CA VAL A 221 4.60 -34.24 51.91
C VAL A 221 5.77 -35.18 52.21
N ASP A 222 7.00 -34.76 51.90
CA ASP A 222 8.20 -35.56 52.17
C ASP A 222 8.39 -35.81 53.67
N SER A 223 8.21 -34.78 54.50
CA SER A 223 8.29 -34.94 55.98
C SER A 223 7.16 -35.82 56.55
N LEU A 224 5.97 -35.80 55.95
CA LEU A 224 4.87 -36.70 56.33
C LEU A 224 5.15 -38.15 55.92
N LEU A 225 5.74 -38.38 54.75
CA LEU A 225 6.14 -39.71 54.29
C LEU A 225 7.24 -40.30 55.17
N GLU A 226 8.19 -39.47 55.62
CA GLU A 226 9.25 -39.87 56.54
C GLU A 226 8.68 -40.30 57.90
N ASN A 227 7.78 -39.50 58.48
CA ASN A 227 7.07 -39.85 59.72
C ASN A 227 6.22 -41.12 59.57
N HIS A 228 5.54 -41.31 58.44
CA HIS A 228 4.75 -42.52 58.20
C HIS A 228 5.63 -43.78 58.10
N LYS A 229 6.82 -43.68 57.47
CA LYS A 229 7.80 -44.77 57.45
C LYS A 229 8.29 -45.12 58.86
N LEU A 230 8.56 -44.11 59.69
CA LEU A 230 8.96 -44.31 61.08
C LEU A 230 7.87 -45.04 61.86
N HIS A 231 6.62 -44.56 61.81
CA HIS A 231 5.49 -45.21 62.48
C HIS A 231 5.25 -46.65 61.99
N THR A 232 5.42 -46.90 60.69
CA THR A 232 5.29 -48.25 60.14
C THR A 232 6.38 -49.19 60.68
N SER A 233 7.60 -48.68 60.86
CA SER A 233 8.69 -49.45 61.47
C SER A 233 8.39 -49.77 62.94
N GLU A 234 7.86 -48.81 63.70
CA GLU A 234 7.46 -49.01 65.11
C GLU A 234 6.36 -50.07 65.21
N ILE A 235 5.34 -50.01 64.35
CA ILE A 235 4.27 -51.02 64.31
C ILE A 235 4.81 -52.41 64.03
N ASN A 236 5.77 -52.55 63.10
CA ASN A 236 6.37 -53.85 62.81
C ASN A 236 7.16 -54.40 64.01
N THR A 237 7.92 -53.55 64.71
CA THR A 237 8.62 -53.97 65.93
C THR A 237 7.65 -54.38 67.05
N LEU A 238 6.51 -53.70 67.18
CA LEU A 238 5.46 -54.05 68.15
C LEU A 238 4.77 -55.37 67.79
N LYS A 239 4.54 -55.63 66.50
CA LYS A 239 4.04 -56.94 66.01
C LYS A 239 5.00 -58.08 66.33
N GLU A 240 6.30 -57.88 66.12
CA GLU A 240 7.30 -58.89 66.51
C GLU A 240 7.31 -59.15 68.01
N ARG A 241 7.15 -58.10 68.83
CA ARG A 241 7.06 -58.25 70.29
C ARG A 241 5.80 -59.01 70.72
N THR A 242 4.65 -58.75 70.11
CA THR A 242 3.41 -59.48 70.39
C THR A 242 3.47 -60.94 69.93
N LEU A 243 4.12 -61.23 68.80
CA LEU A 243 4.35 -62.61 68.34
C LEU A 243 5.23 -63.40 69.33
N LYS A 244 6.25 -62.76 69.91
CA LYS A 244 7.08 -63.35 70.96
C LYS A 244 6.30 -63.64 72.25
N ILE A 245 5.31 -62.81 72.59
CA ILE A 245 4.43 -63.05 73.75
C ILE A 245 3.49 -64.23 73.48
N GLY A 246 2.87 -64.32 72.30
CA GLY A 246 2.00 -65.45 71.96
C GLY A 246 2.73 -66.81 71.95
N THR A 247 4.00 -66.83 71.53
CA THR A 247 4.85 -68.04 71.61
C THR A 247 5.29 -68.36 73.05
N GLN A 248 5.32 -67.39 73.96
CA GLN A 248 5.51 -67.65 75.39
C GLN A 248 4.25 -68.25 76.03
N ASP A 249 3.05 -67.81 75.62
CA ASP A 249 1.79 -68.37 76.11
C ASP A 249 1.57 -69.82 75.65
N GLU A 250 1.96 -70.17 74.42
CA GLU A 250 1.98 -71.58 73.96
C GLU A 250 2.89 -72.46 74.81
N LYS A 251 4.10 -71.97 75.14
CA LYS A 251 5.03 -72.67 76.04
C LYS A 251 4.46 -72.83 77.45
N LEU A 252 3.69 -71.85 77.92
CA LEU A 252 3.03 -71.91 79.24
C LEU A 252 1.95 -73.01 79.25
N HIS A 253 1.16 -73.11 78.19
CA HIS A 253 0.16 -74.19 78.04
C HIS A 253 0.80 -75.58 77.92
N GLU A 254 1.95 -75.70 77.25
CA GLU A 254 2.70 -76.96 77.17
C GLU A 254 3.21 -77.39 78.55
N ILE A 255 3.72 -76.45 79.36
CA ILE A 255 4.14 -76.71 80.74
C ILE A 255 2.94 -77.11 81.61
N GLU A 256 1.78 -76.46 81.48
CA GLU A 256 0.56 -76.86 82.19
C GLU A 256 0.09 -78.27 81.81
N ALA A 257 0.18 -78.63 80.54
CA ALA A 257 -0.16 -79.97 80.06
C ALA A 257 0.79 -81.04 80.62
N GLN A 258 2.09 -80.75 80.69
CA GLN A 258 3.09 -81.60 81.34
C GLN A 258 2.79 -81.78 82.84
N TYR A 259 2.39 -80.72 83.54
CA TYR A 259 1.98 -80.79 84.94
C TYR A 259 0.74 -81.66 85.16
N ARG A 260 -0.28 -81.55 84.31
CA ARG A 260 -1.48 -82.40 84.38
C ARG A 260 -1.17 -83.88 84.11
N ALA A 261 -0.25 -84.15 83.17
CA ALA A 261 0.21 -85.51 82.91
C ALA A 261 0.99 -86.09 84.10
N LEU A 262 1.82 -85.28 84.77
CA LEU A 262 2.54 -85.66 85.99
C LEU A 262 1.57 -85.94 87.15
N ALA A 263 0.55 -85.08 87.33
CA ALA A 263 -0.48 -85.26 88.36
C ALA A 263 -1.26 -86.58 88.19
N ARG A 264 -1.62 -86.95 86.95
CA ARG A 264 -2.26 -88.26 86.67
C ARG A 264 -1.35 -89.44 87.02
N LYS A 265 -0.04 -89.30 86.77
CA LYS A 265 0.95 -90.34 87.06
C LYS A 265 1.15 -90.55 88.57
N ILE A 266 1.02 -89.48 89.35
CA ILE A 266 1.03 -89.53 90.82
C ILE A 266 -0.24 -90.23 91.34
N ASP A 267 -1.43 -89.93 90.80
CA ASP A 267 -2.67 -90.63 91.17
C ASP A 267 -2.64 -92.13 90.84
N GLU A 268 -2.06 -92.50 89.70
CA GLU A 268 -1.87 -93.92 89.30
C GLU A 268 -0.97 -94.67 90.30
N LEU A 269 0.10 -94.04 90.77
CA LEU A 269 1.02 -94.62 91.76
C LEU A 269 0.39 -94.72 93.16
N THR A 270 -0.54 -93.83 93.49
CA THR A 270 -1.20 -93.80 94.81
C THR A 270 -2.35 -94.84 94.91
N SER A 271 -2.86 -95.33 93.77
CA SER A 271 -3.90 -96.37 93.72
C SER A 271 -3.40 -97.82 93.95
N LYS A 272 -2.08 -98.06 93.89
CA LYS A 272 -1.47 -99.41 94.00
C LYS A 272 -0.96 -99.81 95.38
N THR A 273 -1.13 -98.98 96.41
CA THR A 273 -0.74 -99.28 97.81
C THR A 273 -1.93 -99.13 98.76
N LYS A 274 -2.89 -100.06 98.67
CA LYS A 274 -3.93 -100.22 99.70
C LYS A 274 -4.32 -101.70 99.83
N PRO A 275 -3.87 -102.43 100.88
CA PRO A 275 -4.46 -103.70 101.28
C PRO A 275 -5.63 -103.51 102.25
N SER A 276 -6.58 -104.43 102.08
CA SER A 276 -7.93 -104.62 102.65
C SER A 276 -7.98 -104.91 104.17
N PRO A 277 -9.16 -104.86 104.82
CA PRO A 277 -9.35 -104.77 106.27
C PRO A 277 -9.64 -106.09 107.00
N GLY A 278 -9.36 -106.10 108.31
CA GLY A 278 -10.15 -106.80 109.33
C GLY A 278 -9.67 -108.17 109.84
N ALA A 279 -9.34 -108.27 111.13
CA ALA A 279 -9.72 -109.38 112.02
C ALA A 279 -9.34 -109.12 113.50
N ARG A 280 -10.37 -109.05 114.36
CA ARG A 280 -10.41 -109.18 115.84
C ARG A 280 -9.96 -108.01 116.70
#